data_AF-A0A0X1KNE7-F1
#
_entry.id   AF-A0A0X1KNE7-F1
#
_cell.length_a   1.000
_cell.length_b   1.000
_cell.length_c   1.000
_cell.angle_alpha   90.00
_cell.angle_beta   90.00
_cell.angle_gamma   90.00
#
_symmetry.space_group_name_H-M   'P 1'
#
loop_
_entity.id
_entity.type
_entity.pdbx_description
1 polymer ?
#
loop_
_entity_poly.entity_id
_entity_poly.type
_entity_poly.pdbx_seq_one_letter_code
_entity_poly.pdbx_strand_id
1 'polypeptide(L)'
;MNGRVRFLFLIFFLLILITDLLSLINLYLLDPVHRQLILNVLSPEYWLIKVFEILVSGLYVFGIVNDFGEKRMAGLAFLFTVIRLLSVGVLNGVKTIITWRLVVQHSILYVTGIITAYHLREV
;
A
#
# COMPACT_ATOMS: atom_id res chain seq x y z
N MET A 1 18.79 5.68 7.02
CA MET A 1 18.24 5.67 5.64
C MET A 1 18.64 6.99 4.96
N ASN A 2 19.07 6.99 3.69
CA ASN A 2 19.59 8.22 3.05
C ASN A 2 18.49 9.30 2.98
N GLY A 3 18.81 10.57 3.18
CA GLY A 3 17.83 11.66 3.17
C GLY A 3 17.02 11.69 1.86
N ARG A 4 17.69 11.45 0.73
CA ARG A 4 17.06 11.36 -0.60
C ARG A 4 16.10 10.16 -0.72
N VAL A 5 16.47 9.00 -0.21
CA VAL A 5 15.66 7.77 -0.29
C VAL A 5 14.43 7.91 0.62
N ARG A 6 14.61 8.45 1.83
CA ARG A 6 13.49 8.81 2.73
C ARG A 6 12.51 9.75 2.06
N PHE A 7 13.02 10.78 1.40
CA PHE A 7 12.18 11.74 0.70
C PHE A 7 11.38 11.09 -0.45
N LEU A 8 12.01 10.25 -1.27
CA LEU A 8 11.31 9.53 -2.34
C LEU A 8 10.21 8.60 -1.81
N PHE A 9 10.51 7.81 -0.78
CA PHE A 9 9.50 6.95 -0.15
C PHE A 9 8.40 7.77 0.52
N LEU A 10 8.74 8.88 1.16
CA LEU A 10 7.76 9.79 1.77
C LEU A 10 6.79 10.32 0.71
N ILE A 11 7.29 10.84 -0.41
CA ILE A 11 6.45 11.32 -1.52
C ILE A 11 5.57 10.19 -2.04
N PHE A 12 6.14 9.02 -2.30
CA PHE A 12 5.40 7.87 -2.82
C PHE A 12 4.24 7.48 -1.90
N PHE A 13 4.50 7.30 -0.60
CA PHE A 13 3.47 6.93 0.37
C PHE A 13 2.46 8.07 0.62
N LEU A 14 2.88 9.34 0.56
CA LEU A 14 1.96 10.48 0.62
C LEU A 14 1.02 10.53 -0.59
N LEU A 15 1.53 10.32 -1.81
CA LEU A 15 0.71 10.32 -3.02
C LEU A 15 -0.36 9.23 -2.96
N ILE A 16 0.01 8.03 -2.50
CA ILE A 16 -0.93 6.93 -2.29
C ILE A 16 -1.98 7.30 -1.26
N LEU A 17 -1.54 7.76 -0.08
CA LEU A 17 -2.43 8.12 1.01
C LEU A 17 -3.43 9.20 0.60
N ILE A 18 -2.97 10.27 -0.06
CA ILE A 18 -3.83 11.35 -0.54
C ILE A 18 -4.82 10.83 -1.58
N THR A 19 -4.37 10.01 -2.53
CA THR A 19 -5.24 9.47 -3.58
C THR A 19 -6.33 8.55 -3.01
N ASP A 20 -5.96 7.68 -2.08
CA ASP A 20 -6.90 6.76 -1.43
C ASP A 20 -7.89 7.51 -0.54
N LEU A 21 -7.45 8.54 0.20
CA LEU A 21 -8.32 9.42 0.99
C LEU A 21 -9.29 10.24 0.10
N LEU A 22 -8.80 10.82 -0.99
CA LEU A 22 -9.65 11.54 -1.94
C LEU A 22 -10.69 10.62 -2.57
N SER A 23 -10.30 9.38 -2.91
CA SER A 23 -11.23 8.37 -3.44
C SER A 23 -12.32 8.03 -2.42
N LEU A 24 -11.95 7.89 -1.15
CA LEU A 24 -12.90 7.63 -0.06
C LEU A 24 -13.84 8.83 0.15
N ILE A 25 -13.31 10.05 0.20
CA ILE A 25 -14.10 11.28 0.35
C ILE A 25 -15.10 11.40 -0.81
N ASN A 26 -14.64 11.23 -2.05
CA ASN A 26 -15.50 11.27 -3.23
C ASN A 26 -16.62 10.22 -3.15
N LEU A 27 -16.34 8.99 -2.68
CA LEU A 27 -17.37 7.97 -2.47
C LEU A 27 -18.45 8.42 -1.46
N TYR A 28 -18.07 9.11 -0.39
CA TYR A 28 -19.02 9.61 0.60
C TYR A 28 -19.76 10.88 0.19
N LEU A 29 -19.23 11.64 -0.77
CA LEU A 29 -19.87 12.79 -1.39
C LEU A 29 -20.92 12.42 -2.45
N LEU A 30 -20.90 11.18 -2.95
CA LEU A 30 -21.95 10.67 -3.84
C LEU A 30 -23.30 10.58 -3.10
N ASP A 31 -24.39 10.67 -3.88
CA ASP A 31 -25.72 10.43 -3.35
C ASP A 31 -25.87 8.98 -2.84
N PRO A 32 -26.82 8.71 -1.93
CA PRO A 32 -26.96 7.40 -1.30
C PRO A 32 -27.15 6.23 -2.27
N VAL A 33 -27.80 6.46 -3.41
CA VAL A 33 -28.11 5.41 -4.39
C VAL A 33 -26.85 5.01 -5.15
N HIS A 34 -26.10 5.99 -5.68
CA HIS A 34 -24.83 5.72 -6.37
C HIS A 34 -23.76 5.18 -5.43
N ARG A 35 -23.71 5.65 -4.19
CA ARG A 35 -22.81 5.10 -3.16
C ARG A 35 -23.13 3.64 -2.85
N GLN A 36 -24.41 3.27 -2.67
CA GLN A 36 -24.79 1.87 -2.45
C GLN A 36 -24.42 1.01 -3.65
N LEU A 37 -24.63 1.49 -4.88
CA LEU A 37 -24.22 0.78 -6.08
C LEU A 37 -22.72 0.47 -6.07
N ILE A 38 -21.86 1.46 -5.81
CA ILE A 38 -20.40 1.25 -5.78
C ILE A 38 -19.99 0.32 -4.63
N LEU A 39 -20.57 0.51 -3.44
CA LEU A 39 -20.29 -0.35 -2.29
C LEU A 39 -20.72 -1.81 -2.52
N ASN A 40 -21.74 -2.06 -3.35
CA ASN A 40 -22.22 -3.38 -3.69
C ASN A 40 -21.50 -4.03 -4.88
N VAL A 41 -20.77 -3.26 -5.70
CA VAL A 41 -19.96 -3.79 -6.82
C VAL A 41 -18.74 -4.54 -6.30
N LEU A 42 -18.16 -4.09 -5.17
CA LEU A 42 -16.97 -4.67 -4.56
C LEU A 42 -17.34 -5.34 -3.24
N SER A 43 -16.69 -6.47 -2.95
CA SER A 43 -17.00 -7.22 -1.72
C SER A 43 -16.57 -6.43 -0.47
N PRO A 44 -17.19 -6.65 0.70
CA PRO A 44 -16.83 -5.97 1.95
C PRO A 44 -15.34 -6.11 2.32
N GLU A 45 -14.73 -7.24 1.94
CA GLU A 45 -13.31 -7.51 2.17
C GLU A 45 -12.41 -6.53 1.40
N TYR A 46 -12.80 -6.11 0.19
CA TYR A 46 -12.05 -5.09 -0.56
C TYR A 46 -11.96 -3.78 0.22
N TRP A 47 -13.09 -3.32 0.77
CA TRP A 47 -13.17 -2.06 1.51
C TRP A 47 -12.37 -2.12 2.81
N LEU A 48 -12.41 -3.27 3.50
CA LEU A 48 -11.61 -3.52 4.69
C LEU A 48 -10.11 -3.49 4.36
N ILE A 49 -9.69 -4.15 3.28
CA ILE A 49 -8.31 -4.09 2.79
C ILE A 49 -7.90 -2.66 2.45
N LYS A 50 -8.78 -1.86 1.82
CA LYS A 50 -8.50 -0.44 1.53
C LYS A 50 -8.30 0.41 2.77
N VAL A 51 -9.07 0.17 3.84
CA VAL A 51 -8.83 0.84 5.13
C VAL A 51 -7.45 0.48 5.67
N PHE A 52 -7.03 -0.80 5.58
CA PHE A 52 -5.69 -1.20 5.99
C PHE A 52 -4.57 -0.58 5.11
N GLU A 53 -4.77 -0.41 3.80
CA GLU A 53 -3.82 0.31 2.95
C GLU A 53 -3.61 1.75 3.42
N ILE A 54 -4.69 2.47 3.73
CA ILE A 54 -4.66 3.85 4.24
C ILE A 54 -3.94 3.90 5.60
N LEU A 55 -4.25 2.97 6.51
CA LEU A 55 -3.63 2.92 7.83
C LEU A 55 -2.12 2.65 7.75
N VAL A 56 -1.71 1.67 6.94
CA VAL A 56 -0.28 1.31 6.83
C VAL A 56 0.51 2.37 6.09
N SER A 57 -0.07 3.00 5.05
CA SER A 57 0.56 4.14 4.38
C SER A 57 0.68 5.36 5.30
N GLY A 58 -0.34 5.66 6.09
CA GLY A 58 -0.30 6.68 7.14
C GLY A 58 0.75 6.40 8.20
N LEU A 59 0.84 5.15 8.69
CA LEU A 59 1.87 4.71 9.63
C LEU A 59 3.28 4.81 9.03
N TYR A 60 3.44 4.55 7.74
CA TYR A 60 4.73 4.69 7.05
C TYR A 60 5.15 6.16 6.99
N VAL A 61 4.25 7.07 6.60
CA VAL A 61 4.50 8.52 6.60
C VAL A 61 4.84 9.01 8.01
N PHE A 62 4.05 8.62 9.01
CA PHE A 62 4.30 8.92 10.42
C PHE A 62 5.66 8.40 10.88
N GLY A 63 6.03 7.19 10.47
CA GLY A 63 7.31 6.57 10.78
C GLY A 63 8.51 7.30 10.17
N ILE A 64 8.36 7.90 8.97
CA ILE A 64 9.39 8.78 8.42
C ILE A 64 9.52 10.06 9.24
N VAL A 65 8.40 10.72 9.56
CA VAL A 65 8.39 12.00 10.31
C VAL A 65 8.94 11.83 11.74
N ASN A 66 8.70 10.68 12.37
CA ASN A 66 9.11 10.38 13.75
C ASN A 66 10.37 9.50 13.83
N ASP A 67 11.15 9.42 12.75
CA ASP A 67 12.42 8.71 12.72
C ASP A 67 12.37 7.24 13.21
N PHE A 68 11.35 6.50 12.80
CA PHE A 68 11.27 5.07 13.09
C PHE A 68 12.49 4.33 12.53
N GLY A 69 12.96 3.33 13.30
CA GLY A 69 14.11 2.53 12.92
C GLY A 69 13.92 1.78 11.60
N GLU A 70 15.02 1.56 10.88
CA GLU A 70 15.01 1.03 9.50
C GLU A 70 14.27 -0.31 9.37
N LYS A 71 14.39 -1.20 10.35
CA LYS A 71 13.67 -2.49 10.38
C LYS A 71 12.14 -2.30 10.42
N ARG A 72 11.65 -1.33 11.19
CA ARG A 72 10.22 -1.02 11.28
C ARG A 72 9.72 -0.42 9.96
N MET A 73 10.50 0.48 9.37
CA MET A 73 10.18 1.07 8.05
C MET A 73 10.11 0.00 6.95
N ALA A 74 11.07 -0.93 6.91
CA ALA A 74 11.06 -2.04 5.96
C ALA A 74 9.85 -2.96 6.18
N GLY A 75 9.51 -3.26 7.44
CA GLY A 75 8.32 -4.05 7.79
C GLY A 75 7.02 -3.38 7.33
N LEU A 76 6.89 -2.05 7.52
CA LEU A 76 5.73 -1.29 7.05
C LEU A 76 5.63 -1.27 5.51
N ALA A 77 6.74 -1.10 4.80
CA ALA A 77 6.75 -1.19 3.33
C ALA A 77 6.35 -2.58 2.82
N PHE A 78 6.86 -3.63 3.46
CA PHE A 78 6.49 -5.01 3.15
C PHE A 78 5.00 -5.25 3.40
N LEU A 79 4.51 -4.87 4.58
CA LEU A 79 3.10 -5.00 4.94
C LEU A 79 2.19 -4.26 3.96
N PHE A 80 2.55 -3.02 3.60
CA PHE A 80 1.82 -2.26 2.59
C PHE A 80 1.75 -3.00 1.26
N THR A 81 2.86 -3.57 0.81
CA THR A 81 2.94 -4.32 -0.45
C THR A 81 2.04 -5.56 -0.43
N VAL A 82 2.03 -6.31 0.67
CA VAL A 82 1.15 -7.47 0.86
C VAL A 82 -0.32 -7.07 0.79
N ILE A 83 -0.70 -6.02 1.52
CA ILE A 83 -2.09 -5.50 1.51
C ILE A 83 -2.48 -5.04 0.11
N ARG A 84 -1.58 -4.33 -0.60
CA ARG A 84 -1.78 -3.88 -1.98
C ARG A 84 -2.06 -5.04 -2.94
N LEU A 85 -1.30 -6.12 -2.81
CA LEU A 85 -1.50 -7.33 -3.61
C LEU A 85 -2.84 -8.00 -3.31
N LEU A 86 -3.26 -8.03 -2.04
CA LEU A 86 -4.58 -8.55 -1.66
C LEU A 86 -5.72 -7.70 -2.27
N SER A 87 -5.58 -6.37 -2.26
CA SER A 87 -6.57 -5.46 -2.86
C SER A 87 -6.73 -5.69 -4.38
N VAL A 88 -5.61 -5.83 -5.09
CA VAL A 88 -5.60 -6.15 -6.53
C VAL A 88 -6.16 -7.54 -6.80
N GLY A 89 -5.90 -8.50 -5.90
CA GLY A 89 -6.49 -9.84 -5.97
C GLY A 89 -8.02 -9.79 -5.93
N VAL A 90 -8.59 -9.04 -5.00
CA VAL A 90 -10.06 -8.91 -4.89
C VAL A 90 -10.66 -8.23 -6.13
N LEU A 91 -10.02 -7.18 -6.67
CA LEU A 91 -10.50 -6.45 -7.87
C LEU A 91 -10.55 -7.30 -9.13
N ASN A 92 -9.61 -8.22 -9.31
CA ASN A 92 -9.55 -9.05 -10.50
C ASN A 92 -10.57 -10.22 -10.47
N GLY A 93 -11.54 -10.22 -9.54
CA GLY A 93 -12.55 -11.28 -9.42
C GLY A 93 -11.97 -12.65 -9.09
N VAL A 94 -10.77 -12.65 -8.49
CA VAL A 94 -9.94 -13.83 -8.33
C VAL A 94 -10.48 -14.70 -7.20
N LYS A 95 -11.41 -15.60 -7.53
CA LYS A 95 -11.42 -16.95 -6.93
C LYS A 95 -10.21 -17.79 -7.38
N THR A 96 -9.38 -17.25 -8.26
CA THR A 96 -8.22 -17.88 -8.90
C THR A 96 -6.95 -17.75 -8.06
N ILE A 97 -6.81 -18.56 -7.00
CA ILE A 97 -5.53 -18.88 -6.33
C ILE A 97 -4.43 -17.84 -6.62
N ILE A 98 -4.40 -16.74 -5.86
CA ILE A 98 -3.23 -15.85 -5.86
C ILE A 98 -2.05 -16.77 -5.59
N THR A 99 -1.31 -17.11 -6.64
CA THR A 99 -0.31 -18.16 -6.51
C THR A 99 0.74 -17.55 -5.61
N TRP A 100 1.12 -18.25 -4.54
CA TRP A 100 2.14 -17.77 -3.59
C TRP A 100 3.39 -17.27 -4.32
N ARG A 101 3.68 -17.84 -5.49
CA ARG A 101 4.64 -17.39 -6.48
C ARG A 101 4.53 -15.91 -6.90
N LEU A 102 3.34 -15.39 -7.18
CA LEU A 102 3.10 -14.01 -7.65
C LEU A 102 3.30 -13.00 -6.52
N VAL A 103 2.86 -13.35 -5.31
CA VAL A 103 3.11 -12.59 -4.08
C VAL A 103 4.59 -12.57 -3.77
N VAL A 104 5.25 -13.73 -3.84
CA VAL A 104 6.69 -13.87 -3.64
C VAL A 104 7.45 -13.12 -4.72
N GLN A 105 7.05 -13.16 -5.99
CA GLN A 105 7.73 -12.43 -7.08
C GLN A 105 7.61 -10.91 -6.92
N HIS A 106 6.42 -10.39 -6.60
CA HIS A 106 6.24 -8.95 -6.40
C HIS A 106 6.92 -8.48 -5.11
N SER A 107 6.83 -9.26 -4.04
CA SER A 107 7.53 -8.97 -2.78
C SER A 107 9.05 -9.06 -2.96
N ILE A 108 9.56 -10.03 -3.72
CA ILE A 108 10.98 -10.12 -4.08
C ILE A 108 11.36 -8.93 -4.95
N LEU A 109 10.60 -8.54 -5.97
CA LEU A 109 10.93 -7.33 -6.76
C LEU A 109 10.98 -6.06 -5.91
N TYR A 110 10.05 -5.90 -4.97
CA TYR A 110 10.01 -4.74 -4.07
C TYR A 110 11.14 -4.78 -3.02
N VAL A 111 11.34 -5.93 -2.37
CA VAL A 111 12.38 -6.16 -1.37
C VAL A 111 13.77 -6.13 -2.02
N THR A 112 13.93 -6.69 -3.22
CA THR A 112 15.17 -6.63 -4.01
C THR A 112 15.39 -5.20 -4.49
N GLY A 113 14.37 -4.47 -4.93
CA GLY A 113 14.51 -3.04 -5.23
C GLY A 113 14.98 -2.22 -4.03
N ILE A 114 14.46 -2.51 -2.83
CA ILE A 114 14.92 -1.91 -1.57
C ILE A 114 16.36 -2.36 -1.25
N ILE A 115 16.66 -3.66 -1.27
CA ILE A 115 17.97 -4.22 -0.95
C ILE A 115 19.03 -3.73 -1.95
N THR A 116 18.77 -3.75 -3.25
CA THR A 116 19.67 -3.23 -4.29
C THR A 116 19.93 -1.73 -4.08
N ALA A 117 18.92 -0.94 -3.72
CA ALA A 117 19.13 0.45 -3.34
C ALA A 117 19.94 0.62 -2.04
N TYR A 118 19.88 -0.35 -1.13
CA TYR A 118 20.68 -0.40 0.10
C TYR A 118 22.11 -0.93 -0.12
N HIS A 119 22.35 -1.80 -1.10
CA HIS A 119 23.64 -2.44 -1.37
C HIS A 119 24.49 -1.66 -2.39
N LEU A 120 23.87 -0.93 -3.33
CA LEU A 120 24.51 0.15 -4.12
C LEU A 120 25.02 1.32 -3.24
N ARG A 121 24.94 1.17 -1.91
CA ARG A 121 25.30 2.13 -0.89
C ARG A 121 26.56 1.70 -0.10
N GLU A 122 26.99 0.44 -0.25
CA GLU A 122 28.20 -0.11 0.38
C GLU A 122 29.40 -0.14 -0.58
N VAL A 123 29.22 0.22 -1.85
CA VAL A 123 30.27 0.37 -2.88
C VAL A 123 30.49 1.83 -3.22
#